data_AF-A0A914XAF8-F1
#
_entry.id   AF-A0A914XAF8-F1
#
_cell.length_a   1.000
_cell.length_b   1.000
_cell.length_c   1.000
_cell.angle_alpha   90.00
_cell.angle_beta   90.00
_cell.angle_gamma   90.00
#
_symmetry.space_group_name_H-M   'P 1'
#
loop_
_entity.id
_entity.type
_entity.pdbx_description
1 polymer ?
#
loop_
_entity_poly.entity_id
_entity_poly.type
_entity_poly.pdbx_seq_one_letter_code
_entity_poly.pdbx_strand_id
1 'polypeptide(L)'
;MNHDISRELARRRKAAWISFASIRELAISKSDPKLRSHLFNSTVIPALIYGSETWSLTKKDAEKLAVTERAMERRLLKVSLQDHIPNKRIREMSKVRDVIHAATKSKMRWAGHVARRTNDRWASSVTEWFPRDIKRTRGRPATRWEDLLAKEFG
;
A
#
# COMPACT_ATOMS: atom_id res chain seq x y z
N MET A 1 -15.78 -17.36 2.86
CA MET A 1 -15.63 -15.89 2.98
C MET A 1 -15.03 -15.34 1.69
N ASN A 2 -15.79 -14.55 0.94
CA ASN A 2 -15.24 -13.75 -0.16
C ASN A 2 -14.49 -12.56 0.44
N HIS A 3 -13.16 -12.64 0.50
CA HIS A 3 -12.29 -11.53 0.90
C HIS A 3 -12.17 -10.49 -0.23
N ASP A 4 -13.29 -9.87 -0.63
CA ASP A 4 -13.26 -8.77 -1.60
C ASP A 4 -12.78 -7.47 -0.93
N ILE A 5 -11.48 -7.22 -1.05
CA ILE A 5 -10.83 -6.01 -0.55
C ILE A 5 -11.09 -4.78 -1.44
N SER A 6 -11.75 -4.93 -2.60
CA SER A 6 -11.89 -3.85 -3.59
C SER A 6 -12.60 -2.62 -3.04
N ARG A 7 -13.64 -2.83 -2.21
CA ARG A 7 -14.37 -1.74 -1.57
C ARG A 7 -13.50 -0.96 -0.59
N GLU A 8 -12.66 -1.67 0.17
CA GLU A 8 -11.74 -1.05 1.12
C GLU A 8 -10.64 -0.26 0.38
N LEU A 9 -10.06 -0.83 -0.67
CA LEU A 9 -9.10 -0.14 -1.51
C LEU A 9 -9.69 1.13 -2.13
N ALA A 10 -10.94 1.09 -2.58
CA ALA A 10 -11.62 2.28 -3.09
C ALA A 10 -11.75 3.37 -2.03
N ARG A 11 -12.09 3.01 -0.78
CA ARG A 11 -12.15 3.95 0.34
C ARG A 11 -10.79 4.57 0.63
N ARG A 12 -9.71 3.77 0.67
CA ARG A 12 -8.36 4.25 0.96
C ARG A 12 -7.81 5.16 -0.12
N ARG A 13 -8.08 4.84 -1.39
CA ARG A 13 -7.76 5.72 -2.52
C ARG A 13 -8.47 7.06 -2.38
N LYS A 14 -9.77 7.06 -2.03
CA LYS A 14 -10.52 8.30 -1.78
C LYS A 14 -9.93 9.09 -0.61
N ALA A 15 -9.63 8.43 0.51
CA ALA A 15 -9.04 9.05 1.68
C ALA A 15 -7.69 9.71 1.36
N ALA A 16 -6.83 9.00 0.63
CA ALA A 16 -5.54 9.53 0.18
C ALA A 16 -5.69 10.77 -0.71
N TRP A 17 -6.69 10.80 -1.61
CA TRP A 17 -6.98 12.00 -2.41
C TRP A 17 -7.44 13.17 -1.57
N ILE A 18 -8.26 12.94 -0.54
CA ILE A 18 -8.69 13.97 0.41
C ILE A 18 -7.49 14.51 1.20
N SER A 19 -6.65 13.63 1.73
CA SER A 19 -5.41 14.01 2.43
C SER A 19 -4.45 14.75 1.51
N PHE A 20 -4.33 14.37 0.24
CA PHE A 20 -3.51 15.09 -0.71
C PHE A 20 -4.08 16.48 -1.01
N ALA A 21 -5.40 16.61 -1.16
CA ALA A 21 -6.05 17.89 -1.43
C ALA A 21 -5.79 18.91 -0.30
N SER A 22 -5.79 18.47 0.96
CA SER A 22 -5.55 19.38 2.10
C SER A 22 -4.12 19.93 2.14
N ILE A 23 -3.12 19.16 1.69
CA ILE A 23 -1.72 19.59 1.67
C ILE A 23 -1.25 20.13 0.33
N ARG A 24 -2.08 20.06 -0.72
CA ARG A 24 -1.66 20.24 -2.12
C ARG A 24 -0.99 21.60 -2.35
N GLU A 25 -1.66 22.69 -1.98
CA GLU A 25 -1.14 24.04 -2.22
C GLU A 25 0.16 24.29 -1.48
N LEU A 26 0.22 23.86 -0.22
CA LEU A 26 1.42 23.95 0.61
C LEU A 26 2.57 23.15 0.00
N ALA A 27 2.33 21.89 -0.35
CA ALA A 27 3.35 21.02 -0.92
C ALA A 27 3.85 21.56 -2.28
N ILE A 28 2.96 22.05 -3.14
CA ILE A 28 3.34 22.66 -4.41
C ILE A 28 4.19 23.92 -4.22
N SER A 29 3.91 24.74 -3.20
CA SER A 29 4.64 25.98 -2.94
C SER A 29 6.10 25.76 -2.51
N LYS A 30 6.44 24.57 -2.00
CA LYS A 30 7.79 24.28 -1.51
C LYS A 30 8.73 23.92 -2.67
N SER A 31 9.81 24.67 -2.81
CA SER A 31 10.85 24.38 -3.80
C SER A 31 11.60 23.07 -3.47
N ASP A 32 11.97 22.89 -2.20
CA ASP A 32 12.74 21.72 -1.75
C ASP A 32 11.97 20.39 -1.99
N PRO A 33 12.47 19.50 -2.86
CA PRO A 33 11.87 18.19 -3.09
C PRO A 33 11.80 17.32 -1.84
N LYS A 34 12.76 17.45 -0.90
CA LYS A 34 12.78 16.64 0.33
C LYS A 34 11.63 17.03 1.26
N LEU A 35 11.40 18.33 1.45
CA LEU A 35 10.27 18.80 2.26
C LEU A 35 8.92 18.40 1.65
N ARG A 36 8.78 18.50 0.32
CA ARG A 36 7.58 18.05 -0.40
C ARG A 36 7.32 16.56 -0.22
N SER A 37 8.35 15.75 -0.43
CA SER A 37 8.22 14.30 -0.27
C SER A 37 7.94 13.92 1.17
N HIS A 38 8.51 14.64 2.14
CA HIS A 38 8.23 14.44 3.56
C HIS A 38 6.75 14.69 3.89
N LEU A 39 6.18 15.82 3.45
CA LEU A 39 4.76 16.14 3.62
C LEU A 39 3.86 15.08 3.00
N PHE A 40 4.19 14.62 1.79
CA PHE A 40 3.43 13.58 1.12
C PHE A 40 3.50 12.24 1.88
N ASN A 41 4.71 11.85 2.27
CA ASN A 41 4.99 10.59 2.97
C ASN A 41 4.36 10.54 4.38
N SER A 42 4.21 11.68 5.05
CA SER A 42 3.63 11.74 6.40
C SER A 42 2.10 11.84 6.40
N THR A 43 1.47 12.26 5.30
CA THR A 43 0.02 12.50 5.25
C THR A 43 -0.72 11.56 4.29
N VAL A 44 -0.25 11.45 3.05
CA VAL A 44 -0.94 10.71 1.98
C VAL A 44 -0.67 9.22 2.07
N ILE A 45 0.60 8.83 2.25
CA ILE A 45 0.97 7.40 2.32
C ILE A 45 0.22 6.69 3.47
N PRO A 46 0.17 7.22 4.70
CA PRO A 46 -0.59 6.56 5.78
C PRO A 46 -2.08 6.44 5.49
N ALA A 47 -2.70 7.45 4.87
CA ALA A 47 -4.11 7.39 4.47
C ALA A 47 -4.37 6.30 3.41
N LEU A 48 -3.42 6.11 2.49
CA LEU A 48 -3.51 5.15 1.40
C LEU A 48 -3.28 3.70 1.86
N ILE A 49 -2.38 3.47 2.82
CA ILE A 49 -1.99 2.13 3.28
C ILE A 49 -2.62 1.72 4.62
N TYR A 50 -3.52 2.54 5.18
CA TYR A 50 -4.15 2.20 6.46
C TYR A 50 -4.87 0.85 6.35
N GLY A 51 -4.57 -0.06 7.27
CA GLY A 51 -5.13 -1.42 7.25
C GLY A 51 -4.44 -2.37 6.28
N SER A 52 -3.39 -1.96 5.57
CA SER A 52 -2.62 -2.83 4.67
C SER A 52 -2.03 -4.08 5.33
N GLU A 53 -1.86 -4.03 6.65
CA GLU A 53 -1.41 -5.13 7.48
C GLU A 53 -2.36 -6.33 7.43
N THR A 54 -3.64 -6.15 7.10
CA THR A 54 -4.65 -7.23 7.03
C THR A 54 -5.03 -7.61 5.59
N TRP A 55 -4.53 -6.90 4.58
CA TRP A 55 -4.93 -7.13 3.20
C TRP A 55 -4.23 -8.34 2.56
N SER A 56 -5.01 -9.08 1.78
CA SER A 56 -4.50 -10.09 0.84
C SER A 56 -4.42 -9.47 -0.56
N LEU A 57 -3.42 -8.61 -0.79
CA LEU A 57 -3.28 -7.86 -2.04
C LEU A 57 -2.98 -8.77 -3.23
N THR A 58 -3.83 -8.71 -4.26
CA THR A 58 -3.50 -9.28 -5.57
C THR A 58 -2.58 -8.33 -6.35
N LYS A 59 -1.94 -8.82 -7.42
CA LYS A 59 -1.14 -7.97 -8.32
C LYS A 59 -1.94 -6.80 -8.90
N LYS A 60 -3.21 -7.04 -9.25
CA LYS A 60 -4.12 -6.01 -9.78
C LYS A 60 -4.43 -4.93 -8.74
N ASP A 61 -4.53 -5.32 -7.47
CA ASP A 61 -4.83 -4.39 -6.39
C ASP A 61 -3.62 -3.52 -6.02
N ALA A 62 -2.43 -4.12 -5.98
CA ALA A 62 -1.18 -3.38 -5.86
C ALA A 62 -1.02 -2.37 -7.00
N GLU A 63 -1.34 -2.76 -8.23
CA GLU A 63 -1.28 -1.85 -9.38
C GLU A 63 -2.24 -0.65 -9.24
N LYS A 64 -3.47 -0.86 -8.74
CA LYS A 64 -4.41 0.25 -8.47
C LYS A 64 -3.86 1.24 -7.45
N LEU A 65 -3.18 0.77 -6.40
CA LEU A 65 -2.54 1.63 -5.40
C LEU A 65 -1.39 2.41 -6.02
N ALA A 66 -0.51 1.75 -6.78
CA ALA A 66 0.62 2.38 -7.45
C ALA A 66 0.17 3.43 -8.48
N VAL A 67 -0.87 3.15 -9.27
CA VAL A 67 -1.45 4.12 -10.21
C VAL A 67 -2.03 5.34 -9.48
N THR A 68 -2.68 5.13 -8.35
CA THR A 68 -3.25 6.21 -7.54
C THR A 68 -2.15 7.12 -6.99
N GLU A 69 -1.07 6.54 -6.47
CA GLU A 69 0.09 7.29 -5.98
C GLU A 69 0.76 8.09 -7.12
N ARG A 70 1.03 7.45 -8.26
CA ARG A 70 1.62 8.09 -9.46
C ARG A 70 0.81 9.28 -9.95
N ALA A 71 -0.52 9.17 -9.91
CA ALA A 71 -1.40 10.28 -10.29
C ALA A 71 -1.26 11.49 -9.34
N MET A 72 -1.08 11.24 -8.03
CA MET A 72 -0.85 12.31 -7.07
C MET A 72 0.56 12.91 -7.19
N GLU A 73 1.60 12.10 -7.45
CA GLU A 73 2.95 12.60 -7.71
C GLU A 73 3.02 13.51 -8.93
N ARG A 74 2.35 13.14 -10.03
CA ARG A 74 2.27 13.99 -11.22
C ARG A 74 1.68 15.36 -10.88
N ARG A 75 0.60 15.38 -10.09
CA ARG A 75 0.00 16.63 -9.59
C ARG A 75 0.94 17.40 -8.66
N LEU A 76 1.67 16.71 -7.80
CA LEU A 76 2.66 17.31 -6.89
C LEU A 76 3.82 17.98 -7.66
N LEU A 77 4.23 17.39 -8.78
CA LEU A 77 5.31 17.90 -9.63
C LEU A 77 4.82 18.86 -10.74
N LYS A 78 3.51 19.10 -10.85
CA LYS A 78 2.88 19.86 -11.95
C LYS A 78 3.21 19.30 -13.35
N VAL A 79 3.34 17.98 -13.45
CA VAL A 79 3.64 17.28 -14.70
C VAL A 79 2.36 16.69 -15.29
N SER A 80 2.14 16.94 -16.57
CA SER A 80 1.04 16.40 -17.35
C SER A 80 1.39 15.04 -17.96
N LEU A 81 0.42 14.35 -18.57
CA LEU A 81 0.71 13.16 -19.39
C LEU A 81 1.29 13.54 -20.76
N GLN A 82 1.01 14.75 -21.26
CA GLN A 82 1.51 15.27 -22.53
C GLN A 82 3.00 15.59 -22.50
N ASP A 83 3.57 15.76 -21.30
CA ASP A 83 5.00 16.00 -21.14
C ASP A 83 5.83 14.74 -21.45
N HIS A 84 5.19 13.58 -21.67
CA HIS A 84 5.79 12.29 -21.97
C HIS A 84 6.92 11.87 -21.01
N ILE A 85 6.90 12.40 -19.78
CA ILE A 85 7.93 12.09 -18.77
C ILE A 85 7.74 10.65 -18.27
N PRO A 86 8.80 9.82 -18.32
CA PRO A 86 8.73 8.43 -17.88
C PRO A 86 8.51 8.34 -16.36
N ASN A 87 7.77 7.32 -15.93
CA ASN A 87 7.44 7.13 -14.50
C ASN A 87 8.68 7.01 -13.60
N LYS A 88 9.79 6.47 -14.13
CA LYS A 88 11.06 6.37 -13.41
C LYS A 88 11.59 7.77 -13.03
N ARG A 89 11.58 8.70 -13.99
CA ARG A 89 12.02 10.09 -13.77
C ARG A 89 11.11 10.83 -12.78
N ILE A 90 9.80 10.58 -12.85
CA ILE A 90 8.84 11.14 -11.88
C ILE A 90 9.18 10.69 -10.45
N ARG A 91 9.56 9.42 -10.27
CA ARG A 91 9.96 8.92 -8.94
C ARG A 91 11.26 9.52 -8.42
N GLU A 92 12.24 9.65 -9.30
CA GLU A 92 13.51 10.29 -8.96
C GLU A 92 13.30 11.75 -8.55
N MET A 93 12.40 12.46 -9.23
CA MET A 93 12.05 13.85 -8.92
C MET A 93 11.19 14.00 -7.67
N SER A 94 10.19 13.13 -7.47
CA SER A 94 9.24 13.22 -6.36
C SER A 94 9.85 12.83 -5.03
N LYS A 95 10.81 11.88 -5.04
CA LYS A 95 11.43 11.29 -3.83
C LYS A 95 10.41 10.74 -2.83
N VAL A 96 9.19 10.45 -3.30
CA VAL A 96 8.11 9.87 -2.51
C VAL A 96 8.39 8.39 -2.28
N ARG A 97 8.09 7.90 -1.07
CA ARG A 97 8.24 6.49 -0.72
C ARG A 97 7.23 5.66 -1.50
N ASP A 98 7.70 4.60 -2.15
CA ASP A 98 6.83 3.66 -2.85
C ASP A 98 5.75 3.08 -1.93
N VAL A 99 4.48 3.20 -2.35
CA VAL A 99 3.32 2.78 -1.55
C VAL A 99 3.30 1.27 -1.30
N ILE A 100 3.72 0.47 -2.27
CA ILE A 100 3.68 -0.99 -2.15
C ILE A 100 4.73 -1.45 -1.17
N HIS A 101 5.96 -0.92 -1.28
CA HIS A 101 7.01 -1.16 -0.31
C HIS A 101 6.58 -0.73 1.11
N ALA A 102 5.93 0.44 1.25
CA ALA A 102 5.42 0.90 2.54
C ALA A 102 4.35 -0.04 3.12
N ALA A 103 3.41 -0.51 2.30
CA ALA A 103 2.38 -1.47 2.69
C ALA A 103 2.97 -2.82 3.10
N THR A 104 3.90 -3.37 2.30
CA THR A 104 4.62 -4.61 2.61
C THR A 104 5.37 -4.49 3.93
N LYS A 105 6.07 -3.38 4.14
CA LYS A 105 6.79 -3.11 5.40
C LYS A 105 5.84 -3.06 6.61
N SER A 106 4.67 -2.44 6.46
CA SER A 106 3.65 -2.43 7.53
C SER A 106 3.19 -3.85 7.86
N LYS A 107 2.91 -4.65 6.83
CA LYS A 107 2.50 -6.05 6.98
C LYS A 107 3.56 -6.91 7.66
N MET A 108 4.82 -6.75 7.28
CA MET A 108 5.95 -7.45 7.93
C MET A 108 6.10 -7.04 9.39
N ARG A 109 5.98 -5.74 9.69
CA ARG A 109 6.02 -5.25 11.08
C ARG A 109 4.91 -5.88 11.91
N TRP A 110 3.70 -5.97 11.36
CA TRP A 110 2.57 -6.65 12.01
C TRP A 110 2.83 -8.15 12.18
N ALA A 111 3.31 -8.83 11.14
CA ALA A 111 3.65 -10.25 11.20
C ALA A 111 4.69 -10.54 12.30
N GLY A 112 5.76 -9.73 12.37
CA GLY A 112 6.76 -9.83 13.42
C GLY A 112 6.20 -9.52 14.81
N HIS A 113 5.24 -8.59 14.91
CA HIS A 113 4.53 -8.32 16.16
C HIS A 113 3.69 -9.50 16.62
N VAL A 114 2.98 -10.17 15.71
CA VAL A 114 2.24 -11.41 15.99
C VAL A 114 3.20 -12.53 16.42
N ALA A 115 4.29 -12.74 15.68
CA ALA A 115 5.27 -13.80 15.97
C ALA A 115 5.97 -13.65 17.32
N ARG A 116 6.19 -12.42 17.81
CA ARG A 116 6.79 -12.17 19.14
C ARG A 116 5.80 -12.28 20.29
N ARG A 117 4.50 -12.42 20.03
CA ARG A 117 3.52 -12.52 21.11
C ARG A 117 3.46 -13.94 21.66
N THR A 118 3.61 -14.05 22.98
CA THR A 118 3.58 -15.31 23.73
C THR A 118 2.19 -15.65 24.30
N ASN A 119 1.25 -14.71 24.33
CA ASN A 119 -0.11 -14.97 24.80
C ASN A 119 -0.99 -15.49 23.67
N ASP A 120 -1.62 -16.64 23.91
CA ASP A 120 -2.49 -17.47 23.06
C ASP A 120 -3.81 -16.79 22.65
N ARG A 121 -3.73 -15.54 22.19
CA ARG A 121 -4.89 -14.72 21.80
C ARG A 121 -5.31 -15.04 20.38
N TRP A 122 -6.59 -14.79 20.11
CA TRP A 122 -7.23 -14.98 18.81
C TRP A 122 -6.44 -14.41 17.63
N ALA A 123 -5.64 -13.35 17.81
CA ALA A 123 -4.80 -12.82 16.74
C ALA A 123 -3.77 -13.83 16.21
N SER A 124 -3.08 -14.58 17.07
CA SER A 124 -2.14 -15.63 16.65
C SER A 124 -2.90 -16.81 16.07
N SER A 125 -3.94 -17.28 16.78
CA SER A 125 -4.76 -18.41 16.35
C SER A 125 -5.41 -18.15 14.98
N VAL A 126 -6.02 -16.99 14.74
CA VAL A 126 -6.65 -16.63 13.46
C VAL A 126 -5.63 -16.44 12.34
N THR A 127 -4.41 -16.00 12.66
CA THR A 127 -3.35 -15.82 11.65
C THR A 127 -2.79 -17.18 11.21
N GLU A 128 -2.62 -18.12 12.14
CA GLU A 128 -2.14 -19.49 11.87
C GLU A 128 -3.26 -20.45 11.42
N TRP A 129 -4.52 -20.04 11.58
CA TRP A 129 -5.66 -20.89 11.28
C TRP A 129 -5.77 -21.18 9.78
N PHE A 130 -5.66 -22.45 9.44
CA PHE A 130 -5.83 -23.00 8.10
C PHE A 130 -6.99 -24.02 8.13
N PRO A 131 -7.96 -23.95 7.19
CA PRO A 131 -9.00 -24.97 7.08
C PRO A 131 -8.37 -26.30 6.65
N ARG A 132 -8.18 -27.23 7.60
CA ARG A 132 -7.50 -28.52 7.36
C ARG A 132 -8.26 -29.44 6.39
N ASP A 133 -9.56 -29.22 6.25
CA ASP A 133 -10.46 -30.09 5.48
C ASP A 133 -10.61 -29.66 4.02
N ILE A 134 -10.00 -28.53 3.61
CA ILE A 134 -10.16 -27.96 2.27
C ILE A 134 -8.83 -27.96 1.51
N LYS A 135 -8.74 -28.76 0.44
CA LYS A 135 -7.61 -28.73 -0.50
C LYS A 135 -7.71 -27.50 -1.41
N ARG A 136 -6.59 -26.79 -1.61
CA ARG A 136 -6.52 -25.66 -2.57
C ARG A 136 -6.73 -26.18 -3.99
N THR A 137 -7.55 -25.47 -4.76
CA THR A 137 -7.72 -25.74 -6.19
C THR A 137 -6.38 -25.55 -6.93
N ARG A 138 -6.06 -26.47 -7.85
CA ARG A 138 -4.89 -26.37 -8.72
C ARG A 138 -5.05 -25.18 -9.68
N GLY A 139 -3.94 -24.55 -10.06
CA GLY A 139 -3.91 -23.43 -11.00
C GLY A 139 -3.84 -22.07 -10.32
N ARG A 140 -4.94 -21.31 -10.32
CA ARG A 140 -5.01 -19.93 -9.79
C ARG A 140 -5.81 -19.86 -8.48
N PRO A 141 -5.29 -20.39 -7.36
CA PRO A 141 -5.96 -20.26 -6.07
C PRO A 141 -6.02 -18.79 -5.63
N ALA A 142 -6.98 -18.47 -4.77
CA ALA A 142 -7.08 -17.15 -4.16
C ALA A 142 -5.82 -16.82 -3.35
N THR A 143 -5.37 -15.57 -3.45
CA THR A 143 -4.25 -15.03 -2.68
C THR A 143 -4.61 -14.98 -1.20
N ARG A 144 -3.75 -15.56 -0.36
CA ARG A 144 -3.85 -15.50 1.10
C ARG A 144 -3.04 -14.32 1.65
N TRP A 145 -3.30 -14.06 2.92
CA TRP A 145 -2.54 -13.10 3.68
C TRP A 145 -1.05 -13.48 3.77
N GLU A 146 -0.75 -14.76 4.02
CA GLU A 146 0.63 -15.29 4.14
C GLU A 146 1.43 -15.25 2.83
N ASP A 147 0.77 -15.38 1.66
CA ASP A 147 1.44 -15.54 0.36
C ASP A 147 2.37 -14.36 0.02
N LEU A 148 2.10 -13.18 0.58
CA LEU A 148 2.93 -11.97 0.41
C LEU A 148 4.20 -12.05 1.26
N LEU A 149 4.13 -12.62 2.46
CA LEU A 149 5.28 -12.82 3.33
C LEU A 149 6.17 -13.95 2.78
N ALA A 150 5.54 -15.04 2.32
CA ALA A 150 6.25 -16.16 1.71
C ALA A 150 7.06 -15.74 0.47
N LYS A 151 6.60 -14.76 -0.32
CA LYS A 151 7.37 -14.24 -1.46
C LYS A 151 8.58 -13.38 -1.09
N GLU A 152 8.58 -12.80 0.10
CA GLU A 152 9.64 -11.90 0.55
C GLU A 152 10.72 -12.64 1.35
N PHE A 153 10.35 -13.75 2.01
CA PHE A 153 11.26 -14.55 2.84
C PHE A 153 11.57 -15.96 2.29
N GLY A 154 10.84 -16.42 1.28
CA GLY A 154 10.96 -17.77 0.71
C GLY A 154 11.71 -17.82 -0.61
#